data_AF-A0A7C6S929-F1
#
_entry.id   AF-A0A7C6S929-F1
#
_cell.length_a   1.000
_cell.length_b   1.000
_cell.length_c   1.000
_cell.angle_alpha   90.00
_cell.angle_beta   90.00
_cell.angle_gamma   90.00
#
_symmetry.space_group_name_H-M   'P 1'
#
loop_
_entity.id
_entity.type
_entity.pdbx_description
1 polymer ?
#
loop_
_entity_poly.entity_id
_entity_poly.type
_entity_poly.pdbx_seq_one_letter_code
_entity_poly.pdbx_strand_id
1 'polypeptide(L)'
;QIRVNDLARALNVQPPSVTKMVKRLAGKGFLKYERYGVILLTDAGREMGRYLLDRHNMLEEFLRFIGVQRRLLENVERIEHNLTPEATQCLFNLVDYLQQHPHIVAELILIRDSPPNQK
;
A
#
# COMPACT_ATOMS: atom_id res chain seq x y z
N GLN A 1 18.69 -9.97 -3.57
CA GLN A 1 19.09 -10.41 -2.21
C GLN A 1 19.32 -9.15 -1.39
N ILE A 2 18.67 -9.00 -0.23
CA ILE A 2 18.80 -7.80 0.62
C ILE A 2 19.54 -8.18 1.89
N ARG A 3 20.44 -7.31 2.38
CA ARG A 3 21.10 -7.49 3.67
C ARG A 3 20.50 -6.57 4.73
N VAL A 4 20.74 -6.89 6.00
CA VAL A 4 20.27 -6.10 7.16
C VAL A 4 20.66 -4.62 7.03
N ASN A 5 21.89 -4.33 6.63
CA ASN A 5 22.37 -2.94 6.49
C ASN A 5 21.68 -2.18 5.36
N ASP A 6 21.37 -2.86 4.25
CA ASP A 6 20.65 -2.26 3.13
C ASP A 6 19.22 -1.92 3.56
N LEU A 7 18.56 -2.85 4.25
CA LEU A 7 17.20 -2.67 4.74
C LEU A 7 17.12 -1.59 5.84
N ALA A 8 18.12 -1.52 6.72
CA ALA A 8 18.23 -0.49 7.75
C ALA A 8 18.30 0.91 7.14
N ARG A 9 19.13 1.06 6.09
CA ARG A 9 19.26 2.33 5.35
C ARG A 9 17.97 2.69 4.62
N ALA A 10 17.37 1.72 3.92
CA ALA A 10 16.15 1.96 3.15
C ALA A 10 14.95 2.36 4.03
N LEU A 11 14.85 1.80 5.23
CA LEU A 11 13.77 2.06 6.18
C LEU A 11 14.10 3.18 7.18
N ASN A 12 15.29 3.78 7.10
CA ASN A 12 15.78 4.80 8.04
C ASN A 12 15.67 4.36 9.52
N VAL A 13 16.08 3.13 9.83
CA VAL A 13 16.07 2.55 11.18
C VAL A 13 17.41 1.92 11.53
N GLN A 14 17.64 1.67 12.82
CA GLN A 14 18.88 1.05 13.27
C GLN A 14 18.96 -0.45 12.90
N PRO A 15 20.14 -0.99 12.54
CA PRO A 15 20.30 -2.41 12.20
C PRO A 15 19.79 -3.42 13.25
N PRO A 16 19.89 -3.16 14.58
CA PRO A 16 19.29 -4.03 15.59
C PRO A 16 17.75 -4.13 15.47
N SER A 17 17.07 -3.02 15.14
CA SER A 17 15.62 -2.98 14.93
C SER A 17 15.21 -3.83 13.73
N VAL A 18 15.96 -3.74 12.64
CA VAL A 18 15.77 -4.59 11.46
C VAL A 18 15.97 -6.06 11.81
N THR A 19 17.06 -6.40 12.51
CA THR A 19 17.35 -7.78 12.90
C THR A 19 16.23 -8.38 13.74
N LYS A 20 15.70 -7.62 14.71
CA LYS A 20 14.56 -8.04 15.54
C LYS A 20 13.31 -8.29 14.70
N MET A 21 12.99 -7.40 13.76
CA MET A 21 11.85 -7.54 12.87
C MET A 21 11.99 -8.74 11.92
N VAL A 22 13.16 -8.90 11.31
CA VAL A 22 13.45 -10.01 10.38
C VAL A 22 13.30 -11.35 11.07
N LYS A 23 13.85 -11.52 12.28
CA LYS A 23 13.69 -12.76 13.07
C LYS A 23 12.21 -13.04 13.38
N ARG A 24 11.43 -12.01 13.72
CA ARG A 24 9.98 -12.15 13.97
C ARG A 24 9.22 -12.59 12.74
N LEU A 25 9.50 -11.98 11.58
CA LEU A 25 8.85 -12.33 10.31
C LEU A 25 9.30 -13.70 9.79
N ALA A 26 10.56 -14.10 10.04
CA ALA A 26 11.04 -15.43 9.76
C ALA A 26 10.36 -16.49 10.64
N GLY A 27 10.14 -16.21 11.93
CA GLY A 27 9.35 -17.06 12.83
C GLY A 27 7.88 -17.21 12.41
N LYS A 28 7.35 -16.27 11.62
CA LYS A 28 6.02 -16.35 10.99
C LYS A 28 6.03 -16.97 9.59
N GLY A 29 7.19 -17.41 9.09
CA GLY A 29 7.32 -18.06 7.78
C GLY A 29 7.32 -17.12 6.57
N PHE A 30 7.37 -15.80 6.76
CA PHE A 30 7.39 -14.83 5.65
C PHE A 30 8.80 -14.57 5.09
N LEU A 31 9.83 -14.79 5.89
CA LEU A 31 11.23 -14.56 5.51
C LEU A 31 12.10 -15.79 5.81
N LYS A 32 13.17 -15.95 5.03
CA LYS A 32 14.33 -16.77 5.36
C LYS A 32 15.49 -15.85 5.72
N TYR A 33 16.10 -16.11 6.87
CA TYR A 33 17.29 -15.41 7.32
C TYR A 33 18.48 -16.37 7.26
N GLU A 34 19.40 -16.12 6.34
CA GLU A 34 20.54 -16.99 6.07
C GLU A 34 21.84 -16.45 6.69
N ARG A 35 22.91 -17.26 6.61
CA ARG A 35 24.26 -16.85 7.04
C ARG A 35 24.66 -15.54 6.34
N TYR A 36 25.50 -14.76 7.03
CA TYR A 36 25.96 -13.44 6.59
C TYR A 36 24.88 -12.33 6.53
N GLY A 37 23.72 -12.53 7.17
CA GLY A 37 22.72 -11.47 7.32
C GLY A 37 21.87 -11.24 6.07
N VAL A 38 21.72 -12.30 5.28
CA VAL A 38 20.95 -12.32 4.04
C VAL A 38 19.46 -12.52 4.36
N ILE A 39 18.62 -11.70 3.75
CA ILE A 39 17.16 -11.72 3.91
C ILE A 39 16.53 -12.10 2.56
N LEU A 40 15.70 -13.15 2.58
CA LEU A 40 14.96 -13.64 1.42
C LEU A 40 13.48 -13.77 1.76
N LEU A 41 12.60 -13.41 0.83
CA LEU A 41 11.17 -13.70 0.96
C LEU A 41 10.90 -15.19 0.69
N THR A 42 10.02 -15.79 1.49
CA THR A 42 9.36 -17.05 1.12
C THR A 42 8.26 -16.78 0.09
N ASP A 43 7.61 -17.83 -0.42
CA ASP A 43 6.43 -17.67 -1.28
C ASP A 43 5.29 -16.96 -0.54
N ALA A 44 5.00 -17.38 0.70
CA ALA A 44 4.02 -16.69 1.55
C ALA A 44 4.40 -15.22 1.82
N GLY A 45 5.71 -14.93 1.99
CA GLY A 45 6.20 -13.57 2.14
C GLY A 45 6.02 -12.72 0.87
N ARG A 46 6.25 -13.32 -0.31
CA ARG A 46 6.00 -12.67 -1.60
C ARG A 46 4.54 -12.36 -1.80
N GLU A 47 3.66 -13.32 -1.53
CA GLU A 47 2.21 -13.15 -1.66
C GLU A 47 1.68 -12.06 -0.73
N MET A 48 2.07 -12.10 0.54
CA MET A 48 1.70 -11.07 1.51
C MET A 48 2.26 -9.69 1.11
N GLY A 49 3.52 -9.62 0.69
CA GLY A 49 4.13 -8.38 0.23
C GLY A 49 3.43 -7.81 -1.01
N ARG A 50 3.03 -8.67 -1.95
CA ARG A 50 2.24 -8.30 -3.12
C ARG A 50 0.88 -7.74 -2.71
N TYR A 51 0.14 -8.44 -1.85
CA TYR A 51 -1.15 -7.97 -1.35
C TYR A 51 -1.05 -6.59 -0.69
N LEU A 52 -0.04 -6.37 0.16
CA LEU A 52 0.16 -5.07 0.82
C LEU A 52 0.47 -3.95 -0.19
N LEU A 53 1.30 -4.23 -1.20
CA LEU A 53 1.63 -3.26 -2.25
C LEU A 53 0.42 -2.95 -3.13
N ASP A 54 -0.31 -3.97 -3.56
CA ASP A 54 -1.50 -3.80 -4.42
C ASP A 54 -2.58 -3.00 -3.68
N ARG A 55 -2.76 -3.26 -2.37
CA ARG A 55 -3.68 -2.50 -1.53
C ARG A 55 -3.29 -1.02 -1.41
N HIS A 56 -2.00 -0.74 -1.25
CA HIS A 56 -1.48 0.64 -1.21
C HIS A 56 -1.76 1.36 -2.54
N ASN A 57 -1.40 0.74 -3.66
CA ASN A 57 -1.59 1.32 -4.99
C ASN A 57 -3.06 1.55 -5.31
N MET A 58 -3.93 0.59 -4.98
CA MET A 58 -5.38 0.72 -5.17
C MET A 58 -5.94 1.92 -4.40
N LEU A 59 -5.54 2.10 -3.14
CA LEU A 59 -5.99 3.25 -2.36
C LEU A 59 -5.44 4.57 -2.89
N GLU A 60 -4.19 4.59 -3.35
CA GLU A 60 -3.62 5.77 -3.99
C GLU A 60 -4.43 6.17 -5.23
N GLU A 61 -4.73 5.20 -6.11
CA GLU A 61 -5.53 5.42 -7.31
C GLU A 61 -6.96 5.85 -6.99
N PHE A 62 -7.60 5.18 -6.03
CA PHE A 62 -8.93 5.57 -5.55
C PHE A 62 -8.96 7.03 -5.12
N LEU A 63 -8.00 7.44 -4.27
CA LEU A 63 -7.92 8.82 -3.78
C LEU A 63 -7.64 9.81 -4.92
N ARG A 64 -6.85 9.42 -5.93
CA ARG A 64 -6.65 10.22 -7.15
C ARG A 64 -7.95 10.38 -7.95
N PHE A 65 -8.72 9.30 -8.12
CA PHE A 65 -9.99 9.35 -8.87
C PHE A 65 -11.03 10.26 -8.22
N ILE A 66 -11.12 10.28 -6.90
CA ILE A 66 -12.01 11.21 -6.19
C ILE A 66 -11.42 12.63 -6.06
N GLY A 67 -10.23 12.87 -6.63
CA GLY A 67 -9.65 14.20 -6.78
C GLY A 67 -8.80 14.70 -5.60
N VAL A 68 -8.30 13.81 -4.73
CA VAL A 68 -7.38 14.20 -3.64
C VAL A 68 -6.01 14.57 -4.21
N GLN A 69 -5.59 15.82 -3.97
CA GLN A 69 -4.31 16.34 -4.47
C GLN A 69 -3.25 16.54 -3.37
N ARG A 70 -3.67 16.78 -2.12
CA ARG A 70 -2.77 17.10 -1.02
C ARG A 70 -2.66 15.93 -0.06
N ARG A 71 -1.44 15.69 0.43
CA ARG A 71 -1.14 14.65 1.45
C ARG A 71 -1.66 13.26 1.05
N LEU A 72 -1.60 12.94 -0.25
CA LEU A 72 -2.14 11.70 -0.81
C LEU A 72 -1.60 10.45 -0.10
N LEU A 73 -0.28 10.29 -0.04
CA LEU A 73 0.37 9.13 0.59
C LEU A 73 0.07 9.01 2.09
N GLU A 74 -0.02 10.13 2.80
CA GLU A 74 -0.40 10.12 4.22
C GLU A 74 -1.85 9.68 4.42
N ASN A 75 -2.76 10.09 3.53
CA ASN A 75 -4.14 9.62 3.56
C ASN A 75 -4.22 8.13 3.24
N VAL A 76 -3.44 7.63 2.28
CA VAL A 76 -3.35 6.18 1.99
C VAL A 76 -2.94 5.41 3.24
N GLU A 77 -1.82 5.80 3.88
CA GLU A 77 -1.32 5.14 5.10
C GLU A 77 -2.37 5.12 6.22
N ARG A 78 -3.07 6.24 6.43
CA ARG A 78 -4.13 6.32 7.45
C ARG A 78 -5.33 5.42 7.15
N ILE A 79 -5.72 5.32 5.88
CA ILE A 79 -6.89 4.53 5.47
C ILE A 79 -6.55 3.04 5.48
N GLU A 80 -5.41 2.64 4.90
CA GLU A 80 -5.06 1.23 4.70
C GLU A 80 -4.93 0.44 6.01
N HIS A 81 -4.62 1.11 7.12
CA HIS A 81 -4.53 0.50 8.46
C HIS A 81 -5.90 0.19 9.10
N ASN A 82 -6.98 0.79 8.60
CA ASN A 82 -8.31 0.74 9.23
C ASN A 82 -9.36 0.00 8.39
N LEU A 83 -9.01 -0.46 7.18
CA LEU A 83 -9.93 -1.19 6.32
C LEU A 83 -9.97 -2.68 6.64
N THR A 84 -11.18 -3.24 6.63
CA THR A 84 -11.39 -4.69 6.65
C THR A 84 -11.00 -5.30 5.30
N PRO A 85 -10.69 -6.61 5.23
CA PRO A 85 -10.45 -7.30 3.97
C PRO A 85 -11.64 -7.17 2.98
N GLU A 86 -12.86 -7.21 3.50
CA GLU A 86 -14.09 -7.05 2.70
C GLU A 86 -14.18 -5.66 2.07
N ALA A 87 -14.02 -4.59 2.87
CA ALA A 87 -14.04 -3.22 2.36
C ALA A 87 -12.92 -2.97 1.34
N THR A 88 -11.75 -3.56 1.60
CA THR A 88 -10.61 -3.50 0.67
C THR A 88 -10.98 -4.13 -0.67
N GLN A 89 -11.62 -5.31 -0.68
CA GLN A 89 -12.02 -5.99 -1.91
C GLN A 89 -13.09 -5.21 -2.70
N CYS A 90 -14.07 -4.62 -2.01
CA CYS A 90 -15.07 -3.77 -2.65
C CYS A 90 -14.44 -2.53 -3.29
N LEU A 91 -13.44 -1.92 -2.64
CA LEU A 91 -12.69 -0.80 -3.21
C LEU A 91 -11.87 -1.22 -4.43
N PHE A 92 -11.25 -2.40 -4.43
CA PHE A 92 -10.58 -2.94 -5.62
C PHE A 92 -11.54 -2.99 -6.82
N ASN A 93 -12.74 -3.55 -6.62
CA ASN A 93 -13.73 -3.65 -7.69
C ASN A 93 -14.16 -2.26 -8.20
N LEU A 94 -14.31 -1.29 -7.30
CA LEU A 94 -14.65 0.09 -7.67
C LEU A 94 -13.52 0.76 -8.47
N VAL A 95 -12.27 0.60 -8.03
CA VAL A 95 -11.11 1.17 -8.73
C VAL A 95 -10.97 0.58 -10.12
N ASP A 96 -11.09 -0.74 -10.26
CA ASP A 96 -11.06 -1.43 -11.55
C ASP A 96 -12.17 -0.92 -12.49
N TYR A 97 -13.39 -0.77 -11.96
CA TYR A 97 -14.49 -0.18 -12.72
C TYR A 97 -14.19 1.27 -13.16
N LEU A 98 -13.67 2.12 -12.27
CA LEU A 98 -13.34 3.51 -12.62
C LEU A 98 -12.20 3.61 -13.65
N GLN A 99 -11.21 2.71 -13.59
CA GLN A 99 -10.15 2.60 -14.58
C GLN A 99 -10.70 2.26 -15.97
N GLN A 100 -11.67 1.33 -16.04
CA GLN A 100 -12.31 0.92 -17.29
C GLN A 100 -13.31 1.96 -17.81
N HIS A 101 -13.74 2.90 -16.97
CA HIS A 101 -14.71 3.94 -17.32
C HIS A 101 -14.19 5.37 -17.04
N PRO A 102 -13.17 5.87 -17.79
CA PRO A 102 -12.56 7.18 -17.54
C PRO A 102 -13.52 8.39 -17.60
N HIS A 103 -14.63 8.26 -18.33
CA HIS A 103 -15.65 9.31 -18.41
C HIS A 103 -16.30 9.60 -17.04
N ILE A 104 -16.50 8.58 -16.21
CA ILE A 104 -17.04 8.72 -14.84
C ILE A 104 -16.06 9.53 -13.97
N VAL A 105 -14.76 9.24 -14.10
CA VAL A 105 -13.72 9.99 -13.38
C VAL A 105 -13.72 11.46 -13.82
N ALA A 106 -13.86 11.73 -15.12
CA ALA A 106 -13.97 13.10 -15.63
C ALA A 106 -15.20 13.81 -15.07
N GLU A 107 -16.36 13.15 -15.00
CA GLU A 107 -17.57 13.69 -14.37
C GLU A 107 -17.38 13.99 -12.89
N LEU A 108 -16.71 13.11 -12.12
CA LEU A 108 -16.39 13.34 -10.72
C LEU A 108 -15.52 14.59 -10.52
N ILE A 109 -14.54 14.80 -11.39
CA ILE A 109 -13.67 15.98 -11.36
C ILE A 109 -14.49 17.24 -11.65
N LEU A 110 -15.38 17.21 -12.64
CA LEU A 110 -16.27 18.33 -12.96
C LEU A 110 -17.20 18.68 -11.80
N ILE A 111 -17.73 17.68 -11.08
CA ILE A 111 -18.56 17.90 -9.89
C ILE A 111 -17.76 18.61 -8.79
N ARG A 112 -16.51 18.19 -8.54
CA ARG A 112 -15.63 18.82 -7.55
C ARG A 112 -15.34 20.28 -7.88
N ASP A 113 -15.10 20.57 -9.15
CA ASP A 113 -14.68 21.91 -9.62
C ASP A 113 -15.88 22.84 -9.85
N SER A 114 -17.09 22.30 -9.90
CA SER A 114 -18.32 23.09 -9.91
C SER A 114 -18.60 23.64 -8.51
N PRO A 115 -18.85 24.95 -8.34
CA PRO A 115 -19.24 25.50 -7.04
C PRO A 115 -20.51 24.78 -6.57
N PRO A 116 -20.64 24.49 -5.25
CA PRO A 116 -21.86 23.91 -4.73
C PRO A 116 -23.01 24.84 -5.12
N ASN A 117 -23.89 24.32 -5.97
CA ASN A 117 -25.02 25.07 -6.47
C ASN A 117 -25.77 25.65 -5.26
N GLN A 118 -25.92 26.98 -5.26
CA GLN A 118 -26.91 27.68 -4.44
C GLN A 118 -28.26 26.99 -4.71
N LYS A 119 -28.70 26.14 -3.79
CA LYS A 119 -30.09 25.73 -3.65
C LYS A 119 -30.63 26.33 -2.37
#